data_AF-A0A9D7ISD1-F1
#
_entry.id   AF-A0A9D7ISD1-F1
#
_cell.length_a   1.000
_cell.length_b   1.000
_cell.length_c   1.000
_cell.angle_alpha   90.00
_cell.angle_beta   90.00
_cell.angle_gamma   90.00
#
_symmetry.space_group_name_H-M   'P 1'
#
loop_
_entity.id
_entity.type
_entity.pdbx_description
1 polymer ?
#
loop_
_entity_poly.entity_id
_entity_poly.type
_entity_poly.pdbx_seq_one_letter_code
_entity_poly.pdbx_strand_id
1 'polypeptide(L)'
;MQWDEETYALAERAARASGLTSIKAYVTQLVKQHAPEVLEAYSSIQLTNAQFDAFCEACDNPPAPTARLRKAAQALDQEGFVLNADR
;
A
#
# COMPACT_ATOMS: atom_id res chain seq x y z
N MET A 1 -22.93 6.46 -6.66
CA MET A 1 -22.40 5.29 -7.38
C MET A 1 -23.47 4.90 -8.37
N GLN A 2 -23.16 4.89 -9.67
CA GLN A 2 -24.10 4.47 -10.70
C GLN A 2 -23.78 3.03 -11.07
N TRP A 3 -24.77 2.16 -10.99
CA TRP A 3 -24.64 0.74 -11.28
C TRP A 3 -25.44 0.43 -12.54
N ASP A 4 -24.92 -0.48 -13.35
CA ASP A 4 -25.73 -1.17 -14.34
C ASP A 4 -26.75 -2.09 -13.66
N GLU A 5 -27.77 -2.49 -14.41
CA GLU A 5 -28.89 -3.29 -13.91
C GLU A 5 -28.45 -4.67 -13.42
N GLU A 6 -27.47 -5.29 -14.08
CA GLU A 6 -26.96 -6.61 -13.72
C GLU A 6 -26.22 -6.57 -12.38
N THR A 7 -25.32 -5.61 -12.20
CA THR A 7 -24.60 -5.37 -10.94
C THR A 7 -25.58 -5.09 -9.80
N TYR A 8 -26.63 -4.31 -10.05
CA TYR A 8 -27.65 -4.03 -9.05
C TYR A 8 -28.41 -5.28 -8.62
N ALA A 9 -28.92 -6.07 -9.57
CA ALA A 9 -29.65 -7.30 -9.28
C ALA A 9 -28.76 -8.31 -8.54
N LEU A 10 -27.49 -8.42 -8.92
CA LEU A 10 -26.53 -9.32 -8.26
C LEU A 10 -26.30 -8.90 -6.79
N ALA A 11 -26.01 -7.62 -6.55
CA ALA A 11 -25.77 -7.11 -5.21
C ALA A 11 -27.03 -7.16 -4.33
N GLU A 12 -28.22 -6.93 -4.88
CA GLU A 12 -29.47 -7.09 -4.15
C GLU A 12 -29.68 -8.54 -3.70
N ARG A 13 -29.50 -9.49 -4.61
CA ARG A 13 -29.61 -10.93 -4.31
C ARG A 13 -28.59 -11.36 -3.27
N ALA A 14 -27.34 -10.89 -3.40
CA ALA A 14 -26.29 -11.19 -2.46
C ALA A 14 -26.57 -10.60 -1.05
N ALA A 15 -27.07 -9.37 -0.98
CA ALA A 15 -27.48 -8.76 0.28
C ALA A 15 -28.57 -9.59 0.98
N ARG A 16 -29.62 -9.98 0.25
CA ARG A 16 -30.71 -10.82 0.78
C ARG A 16 -30.21 -12.20 1.22
N ALA A 17 -29.39 -12.86 0.40
CA ALA A 17 -28.82 -14.18 0.71
C ALA A 17 -27.88 -14.13 1.92
N SER A 18 -27.21 -12.99 2.16
CA SER A 18 -26.35 -12.76 3.32
C SER A 18 -27.13 -12.32 4.56
N GLY A 19 -28.46 -12.28 4.52
CA GLY A 19 -29.31 -11.86 5.64
C GLY A 19 -29.30 -10.35 5.92
N LEU A 20 -28.81 -9.54 4.97
CA LEU A 20 -28.70 -8.09 5.13
C LEU A 20 -29.92 -7.37 4.57
N THR A 21 -30.31 -6.30 5.24
CA THR A 21 -31.55 -5.56 4.95
C THR A 21 -31.44 -4.63 3.75
N SER A 22 -30.24 -4.37 3.23
CA SER A 22 -30.05 -3.48 2.08
C SER A 22 -28.71 -3.74 1.37
N ILE A 23 -28.66 -3.35 0.09
CA ILE A 23 -27.41 -3.29 -0.69
C ILE A 23 -26.35 -2.43 0.02
N LYS A 24 -26.75 -1.32 0.65
CA LYS A 24 -25.83 -0.45 1.40
C LYS A 24 -25.15 -1.21 2.54
N ALA A 25 -25.92 -2.01 3.31
CA ALA A 25 -25.36 -2.84 4.38
C ALA A 25 -24.38 -3.89 3.83
N TYR A 26 -24.72 -4.51 2.69
CA TYR A 26 -23.86 -5.48 2.01
C TYR A 26 -22.54 -4.86 1.53
N VAL A 27 -22.60 -3.74 0.80
CA VAL A 27 -21.39 -3.03 0.34
C VAL A 27 -20.54 -2.55 1.52
N THR A 28 -21.16 -2.04 2.59
CA THR A 28 -20.42 -1.62 3.79
C THR A 28 -19.67 -2.79 4.41
N GLN A 29 -20.28 -3.97 4.47
CA GLN A 29 -19.63 -5.16 4.99
C GLN A 29 -18.48 -5.62 4.09
N LEU A 30 -18.67 -5.64 2.77
CA LEU A 30 -17.61 -5.97 1.82
C LEU A 30 -16.41 -5.03 1.94
N VAL A 31 -16.64 -3.72 2.07
CA VAL A 31 -15.56 -2.75 2.28
C VAL A 31 -14.81 -3.06 3.57
N LYS A 32 -15.52 -3.34 4.67
CA LYS A 32 -14.89 -3.68 5.95
C LYS A 32 -14.06 -4.96 5.90
N GLN A 33 -14.43 -5.92 5.05
CA GLN A 33 -13.73 -7.19 4.90
C GLN A 33 -12.53 -7.07 3.95
N HIS A 34 -12.73 -6.45 2.79
CA HIS A 34 -11.73 -6.44 1.72
C HIS A 34 -10.75 -5.26 1.81
N ALA A 35 -11.16 -4.09 2.32
CA ALA A 35 -10.26 -2.94 2.39
C ALA A 35 -9.01 -3.21 3.24
N PRO A 36 -9.08 -3.88 4.41
CA PRO A 36 -7.88 -4.25 5.15
C PRO A 36 -6.90 -5.09 4.34
N GLU A 37 -7.38 -6.08 3.58
CA GLU A 37 -6.53 -6.95 2.75
C GLU A 37 -5.80 -6.15 1.65
N VAL A 38 -6.52 -5.24 0.98
CA VAL A 38 -5.93 -4.37 -0.05
C VAL A 38 -4.89 -3.43 0.55
N LEU A 39 -5.20 -2.83 1.69
CA LEU A 39 -4.29 -1.89 2.35
C LEU A 39 -3.04 -2.60 2.85
N GLU A 40 -3.18 -3.81 3.40
CA GLU A 40 -2.05 -4.63 3.85
C GLU A 40 -1.17 -5.06 2.66
N ALA A 41 -1.77 -5.49 1.56
CA ALA A 41 -1.03 -5.85 0.35
C ALA A 41 -0.30 -4.65 -0.27
N TYR A 42 -0.85 -3.43 -0.11
CA TYR A 42 -0.21 -2.20 -0.57
C TYR A 42 0.90 -1.71 0.35
N SER A 43 0.75 -1.87 1.67
CA SER A 43 1.69 -1.40 2.68
C SER A 43 2.82 -2.39 2.99
N SER A 44 2.64 -3.67 2.65
CA SER A 44 3.62 -4.72 2.90
C SER A 44 4.42 -5.08 1.65
N ILE A 45 5.68 -5.44 1.86
CA ILE A 45 6.52 -6.05 0.83
C ILE A 45 6.71 -7.52 1.22
N GLN A 46 6.24 -8.43 0.39
CA GLN A 46 6.46 -9.85 0.57
C GLN A 46 7.81 -10.23 -0.06
N LEU A 47 8.73 -10.74 0.77
CA LEU A 47 10.07 -11.12 0.36
C LEU A 47 10.22 -12.63 0.38
N THR A 48 10.95 -13.17 -0.59
CA THR A 48 11.51 -14.52 -0.44
C THR A 48 12.59 -14.52 0.64
N ASN A 49 12.90 -15.67 1.23
CA ASN A 49 13.96 -15.76 2.24
C ASN A 49 15.29 -15.18 1.74
N ALA A 50 15.67 -15.44 0.49
CA ALA A 50 16.88 -14.90 -0.10
C ALA A 50 16.87 -13.35 -0.21
N GLN A 51 15.72 -12.76 -0.51
CA GLN A 51 15.58 -11.30 -0.54
C GLN A 51 15.58 -10.69 0.86
N PHE A 52 15.01 -11.40 1.85
CA PHE A 52 15.04 -11.00 3.25
C PHE A 52 16.47 -11.02 3.79
N ASP A 53 17.23 -12.09 3.55
CA ASP A 53 18.64 -12.20 3.97
C ASP A 53 19.50 -11.10 3.34
N ALA A 54 19.32 -10.83 2.04
CA ALA A 54 20.03 -9.76 1.34
C ALA A 54 19.65 -8.36 1.88
N PHE A 55 18.41 -8.16 2.29
CA PHE A 55 17.96 -6.93 2.94
C PHE A 55 18.63 -6.76 4.31
N CYS A 56 18.63 -7.81 5.15
CA CYS A 56 19.31 -7.79 6.44
C CYS A 56 20.81 -7.50 6.30
N GLU A 57 21.49 -8.16 5.35
CA GLU A 57 22.91 -7.91 5.09
C GLU A 57 23.18 -6.45 4.69
N ALA A 58 22.32 -5.87 3.85
CA ALA A 58 22.43 -4.47 3.45
C ALA A 58 22.15 -3.49 4.59
N CYS A 59 21.32 -3.86 5.58
CA CYS A 59 21.10 -3.07 6.79
C CYS A 59 22.27 -3.16 7.76
N ASP A 60 22.82 -4.35 7.95
CA ASP A 60 23.94 -4.58 8.88
C ASP A 60 25.26 -4.04 8.32
N ASN A 61 25.43 -4.08 7.00
CA ASN A 61 26.62 -3.62 6.29
C ASN A 61 26.25 -2.62 5.19
N PRO A 62 25.81 -1.40 5.57
CA PRO A 62 25.30 -0.44 4.60
C PRO A 62 26.40 -0.01 3.61
N PRO A 63 26.19 -0.16 2.30
CA PRO A 63 27.18 0.24 1.31
C PRO A 63 27.31 1.76 1.26
N ALA A 64 28.52 2.25 0.99
CA ALA A 64 28.74 3.67 0.78
C ALA A 64 27.91 4.19 -0.42
N PRO A 65 27.24 5.36 -0.30
CA PRO A 65 26.48 5.93 -1.40
C PRO A 65 27.32 6.14 -2.66
N THR A 66 26.75 5.78 -3.82
CA THR A 66 27.44 5.96 -5.11
C THR A 66 27.73 7.44 -5.39
N ALA A 67 28.72 7.72 -6.24
CA ALA A 67 29.03 9.10 -6.64
C ALA A 67 27.81 9.82 -7.27
N ARG A 68 26.96 9.09 -7.99
CA ARG A 68 25.72 9.62 -8.57
C ARG A 68 24.72 10.05 -7.50
N LEU A 69 24.52 9.23 -6.47
CA LEU A 69 23.63 9.56 -5.36
C LEU A 69 24.16 10.75 -4.56
N ARG A 70 25.48 10.82 -4.30
CA ARG A 70 26.11 11.97 -3.64
C ARG A 70 25.93 13.27 -4.42
N LYS A 71 26.09 13.24 -5.74
CA LYS A 71 25.86 14.41 -6.59
C LYS A 71 24.40 14.86 -6.57
N ALA A 72 23.45 13.92 -6.57
CA ALA A 72 22.03 14.24 -6.48
C ALA A 72 21.68 14.88 -5.12
N ALA A 73 22.23 14.35 -4.02
CA ALA A 73 22.07 14.95 -2.70
C ALA A 73 22.61 16.40 -2.65
N GLN A 74 23.82 16.63 -3.18
CA GLN A 74 24.40 17.99 -3.26
C GLN A 74 23.55 18.96 -4.09
N ALA A 75 22.90 18.50 -5.15
CA ALA A 75 21.99 19.34 -5.92
C ALA A 75 20.74 19.72 -5.11
N LEU A 76 20.17 18.77 -4.37
CA LEU A 76 19.04 19.03 -3.46
C LEU A 76 19.42 20.02 -2.34
N ASP A 77 20.63 19.92 -1.80
CA ASP A 77 21.14 20.87 -0.81
C ASP A 77 21.23 22.30 -1.38
N GLN A 78 21.70 22.44 -2.63
CA GLN A 78 21.77 23.73 -3.33
C GLN A 78 20.38 24.32 -3.62
N GLU A 79 19.37 23.48 -3.80
CA GLU A 79 17.97 23.86 -3.97
C GLU A 79 17.27 24.20 -2.64
N GLY A 80 17.96 24.06 -1.50
CA GLY A 80 17.44 24.37 -0.17
C GLY A 80 16.68 23.23 0.51
N PHE A 81 16.73 22.00 -0.04
CA PHE A 81 16.13 20.79 0.54
C PHE A 81 17.10 20.05 1.48
N VAL A 82 17.88 20.78 2.26
CA VAL A 82 18.88 20.20 3.18
C VAL A 82 18.17 19.32 4.21
N LEU A 83 18.51 18.03 4.25
CA LEU A 83 18.02 17.11 5.27
C LEU A 83 18.67 17.43 6.63
N ASN A 84 17.95 18.16 7.50
CA ASN A 84 18.21 18.39 8.93
C ASN A 84 19.69 18.27 9.37
N ALA A 85 20.41 19.38 9.37
CA ALA A 85 21.75 19.47 9.96
C ALA A 85 21.76 19.47 11.51
N ASP A 86 20.60 19.50 12.18
CA ASP A 86 20.46 19.70 13.64
C ASP A 86 19.66 18.58 14.35
N ARG A 87 20.11 17.32 14.28
CA ARG A 87 19.79 16.29 15.30
C ARG A 87 20.94 15.33 15.51
#